data_AF-A0A3C0DP04-F1
#
_entry.id   AF-A0A3C0DP04-F1
#
_cell.length_a   1.000
_cell.length_b   1.000
_cell.length_c   1.000
_cell.angle_alpha   90.00
_cell.angle_beta   90.00
_cell.angle_gamma   90.00
#
_symmetry.space_group_name_H-M   'P 1'
#
loop_
_entity.id
_entity.type
_entity.pdbx_description
1 polymer ?
#
loop_
_entity_poly.entity_id
_entity_poly.type
_entity_poly.pdbx_seq_one_letter_code
_entity_poly.pdbx_strand_id
1 'polypeptide(L)'
;MAGCPGPEQELAERVVDRFSSEPKLTLYSHKTDKKTEIGLEEYITGVVAGEMKPEWPKNAYAAQAIVARTFTLELLSRGGTRDLHGADICDNHVHAQAYNPDNITQTIKDAVRMTRGEVMIYRNRYVKGWFSASCGGRTTNAKTGLAYKGEEPAYIKSVSCKESRITPPEVKKWSADIDSETVLQALKKLGKPLPNLSGAQIAKRVDNRAAVL
;
A
#
# COMPACT_ATOMS: atom_id res chain seq x y z
N MET A 1 8.00 40.09 19.14
CA MET A 1 8.71 39.38 18.05
C MET A 1 7.88 38.16 17.68
N ALA A 2 7.03 38.28 16.67
CA ALA A 2 6.30 37.14 16.11
C ALA A 2 7.24 36.46 15.10
N GLY A 3 7.83 35.34 15.48
CA GLY A 3 8.66 34.56 14.56
C GLY A 3 7.79 34.01 13.43
N CYS A 4 8.24 34.15 12.19
CA CYS A 4 7.61 33.50 11.05
C CYS A 4 7.53 31.99 11.33
N PRO A 5 6.34 31.37 11.24
CA PRO A 5 6.21 29.94 11.42
C PRO A 5 7.04 29.22 10.35
N GLY A 6 7.90 28.29 10.80
CA GLY A 6 8.71 27.49 9.89
C GLY A 6 7.86 26.49 9.09
N PRO A 7 8.42 25.83 8.06
CA PRO A 7 7.71 24.84 7.25
C PRO A 7 7.12 23.66 8.07
N GLU A 8 7.67 23.38 9.25
CA GLU A 8 7.12 22.40 10.20
C GLU A 8 5.77 22.81 10.80
N GLN A 9 5.50 24.11 10.92
CA GLN A 9 4.26 24.64 11.50
C GLN A 9 3.10 24.62 10.49
N GLU A 10 3.35 24.87 9.19
CA GLU A 10 2.34 24.67 8.14
C GLU A 10 2.01 23.19 7.93
N LEU A 11 2.98 22.28 8.11
CA LEU A 11 2.68 20.86 8.15
C LEU A 11 1.91 20.46 9.42
N ALA A 12 1.92 21.24 10.50
CA ALA A 12 1.29 20.87 11.77
C ALA A 12 -0.26 20.84 11.73
N GLU A 13 -0.89 21.40 10.70
CA GLU A 13 -2.36 21.54 10.64
C GLU A 13 -3.10 20.39 9.95
N ARG A 14 -2.42 19.40 9.37
CA ARG A 14 -3.10 18.21 8.82
C ARG A 14 -3.44 17.22 9.93
N VAL A 15 -4.41 17.61 10.75
CA VAL A 15 -5.05 16.80 11.78
C VAL A 15 -5.86 15.69 11.12
N VAL A 16 -5.84 14.49 11.70
CA VAL A 16 -6.78 13.40 11.35
C VAL A 16 -8.20 13.93 11.29
N ASP A 17 -8.86 13.75 10.15
CA ASP A 17 -10.26 14.10 9.99
C ASP A 17 -11.12 13.28 10.95
N ARG A 18 -11.92 13.98 11.77
CA ARG A 18 -12.90 13.36 12.65
C ARG A 18 -14.25 13.39 11.96
N PHE A 19 -14.70 12.23 11.51
CA PHE A 19 -16.00 12.11 10.87
C PHE A 19 -17.08 11.82 11.91
N SER A 20 -18.19 12.57 11.87
CA SER A 20 -19.38 12.30 12.70
C SER A 20 -20.20 11.10 12.19
N SER A 21 -20.00 10.72 10.94
CA SER A 21 -20.64 9.58 10.27
C SER A 21 -19.69 9.01 9.21
N GLU A 22 -19.95 7.80 8.72
CA GLU A 22 -19.16 7.22 7.63
C GLU A 22 -19.15 8.15 6.40
N PRO A 23 -17.97 8.50 5.86
CA PRO A 23 -17.89 9.31 4.65
C PRO A 23 -18.29 8.49 3.42
N LYS A 24 -18.97 9.16 2.48
CA LYS A 24 -19.16 8.65 1.11
C LYS A 24 -18.00 9.11 0.23
N LEU A 25 -17.61 8.26 -0.71
CA LEU A 25 -16.54 8.49 -1.66
C LEU A 25 -17.07 8.35 -3.08
N THR A 26 -16.47 9.07 -4.01
CA THR A 26 -16.57 8.78 -5.44
C THR A 26 -15.46 7.81 -5.83
N LEU A 27 -15.83 6.59 -6.24
CA LEU A 27 -14.92 5.55 -6.74
C LEU A 27 -14.89 5.58 -8.27
N TYR A 28 -13.69 5.66 -8.84
CA TYR A 28 -13.45 5.44 -10.26
C TYR A 28 -13.07 3.99 -10.56
N SER A 29 -13.71 3.37 -11.56
CA SER A 29 -13.39 2.02 -12.01
C SER A 29 -12.58 2.01 -13.30
N HIS A 30 -11.33 1.51 -13.25
CA HIS A 30 -10.44 1.43 -14.40
C HIS A 30 -10.96 0.52 -15.53
N LYS A 31 -11.77 -0.49 -15.18
CA LYS A 31 -12.32 -1.45 -16.15
C LYS A 31 -13.45 -0.85 -16.98
N THR A 32 -14.23 0.04 -16.38
CA THR A 32 -15.47 0.57 -16.99
C THR A 32 -15.42 2.06 -17.31
N ASP A 33 -14.40 2.77 -16.85
CA ASP A 33 -14.25 4.23 -16.97
C ASP A 33 -15.44 5.01 -16.35
N LYS A 34 -16.03 4.43 -15.30
CA LYS A 34 -17.20 4.99 -14.60
C LYS A 34 -16.86 5.42 -13.19
N LYS A 35 -17.62 6.40 -12.71
CA LYS A 35 -17.59 6.90 -11.34
C LYS A 35 -18.89 6.52 -10.63
N THR A 36 -18.78 6.02 -9.41
CA THR A 36 -19.92 5.66 -8.57
C THR A 36 -19.71 6.15 -7.16
N GLU A 37 -20.79 6.52 -6.47
CA GLU A 37 -20.73 6.75 -5.02
C GLU A 37 -20.63 5.41 -4.28
N ILE A 38 -19.82 5.37 -3.22
CA ILE A 38 -19.64 4.20 -2.37
C ILE A 38 -19.39 4.64 -0.92
N GLY A 39 -19.87 3.87 0.06
CA GLY A 39 -19.48 4.06 1.46
C GLY A 39 -18.03 3.65 1.69
N LEU A 40 -17.31 4.33 2.59
CA LEU A 40 -15.93 3.97 2.92
C LEU A 40 -15.81 2.49 3.32
N GLU A 41 -16.69 1.97 4.18
CA GLU A 41 -16.60 0.59 4.68
C GLU A 41 -16.94 -0.44 3.60
N GLU A 42 -17.81 -0.09 2.66
CA GLU A 42 -18.09 -0.91 1.48
C GLU A 42 -16.85 -0.97 0.56
N TYR A 43 -16.20 0.17 0.32
CA TYR A 43 -14.93 0.22 -0.41
C TYR A 43 -13.84 -0.61 0.29
N ILE A 44 -13.67 -0.46 1.60
CA ILE A 44 -12.69 -1.24 2.38
C ILE A 44 -12.99 -2.75 2.30
N THR A 45 -14.26 -3.15 2.27
CA THR A 45 -14.63 -4.56 2.09
C THR A 45 -14.14 -5.11 0.76
N GLY A 46 -14.31 -4.35 -0.34
CA GLY A 46 -13.78 -4.74 -1.65
C GLY A 46 -12.26 -4.70 -1.74
N VAL A 47 -11.61 -3.78 -1.00
CA VAL A 47 -10.13 -3.75 -0.90
C VAL A 47 -9.59 -4.98 -0.19
N VAL A 48 -10.15 -5.33 0.98
CA VAL A 48 -9.71 -6.53 1.72
C VAL A 48 -9.88 -7.79 0.87
N ALA A 49 -10.95 -7.88 0.08
CA ALA A 49 -11.20 -8.99 -0.84
C ALA A 49 -10.28 -8.98 -2.08
N GLY A 50 -9.74 -7.83 -2.47
CA GLY A 50 -8.76 -7.69 -3.55
C GLY A 50 -7.33 -8.00 -3.11
N GLU A 51 -6.96 -7.61 -1.89
CA GLU A 51 -5.60 -7.74 -1.36
C GLU A 51 -5.32 -9.09 -0.69
N MET A 52 -6.35 -9.79 -0.20
CA MET A 52 -6.21 -11.04 0.55
C MET A 52 -6.97 -12.18 -0.13
N LYS A 53 -6.37 -13.38 -0.11
CA LYS A 53 -7.04 -14.57 -0.62
C LYS A 53 -8.22 -14.93 0.30
N PRO A 54 -9.29 -15.55 -0.26
CA PRO A 54 -10.32 -16.20 0.54
C PRO A 54 -9.70 -17.19 1.54
N GLU A 55 -10.45 -17.52 2.61
CA GLU A 55 -10.08 -18.49 3.65
C GLU A 55 -8.99 -18.07 4.64
N TRP A 56 -8.41 -16.88 4.51
CA TRP A 56 -7.51 -16.36 5.54
C TRP A 56 -8.24 -16.15 6.89
N PRO A 57 -7.50 -16.16 8.02
CA PRO A 57 -8.11 -15.97 9.34
C PRO A 57 -8.83 -14.63 9.48
N LYS A 58 -9.98 -14.62 10.16
CA LYS A 58 -10.80 -13.41 10.39
C LYS A 58 -10.00 -12.23 10.95
N ASN A 59 -9.11 -12.49 11.92
CA ASN A 59 -8.28 -11.45 12.52
C ASN A 59 -7.22 -10.89 11.56
N ALA A 60 -6.80 -11.66 10.54
CA ALA A 60 -5.94 -11.14 9.49
C ALA A 60 -6.71 -10.16 8.59
N TYR A 61 -7.94 -10.49 8.19
CA TYR A 61 -8.81 -9.54 7.48
C TYR A 61 -9.10 -8.29 8.29
N ALA A 62 -9.29 -8.41 9.61
CA ALA A 62 -9.53 -7.29 10.51
C ALA A 62 -8.31 -6.35 10.55
N ALA A 63 -7.10 -6.91 10.70
CA ALA A 63 -5.86 -6.14 10.64
C ALA A 63 -5.70 -5.43 9.28
N GLN A 64 -5.97 -6.13 8.17
CA GLN A 64 -5.92 -5.54 6.84
C GLN A 64 -6.96 -4.42 6.67
N ALA A 65 -8.17 -4.57 7.21
CA ALA A 65 -9.22 -3.54 7.14
C ALA A 65 -8.75 -2.23 7.80
N ILE A 66 -8.10 -2.31 8.98
CA ILE A 66 -7.52 -1.14 9.65
C ILE A 66 -6.44 -0.49 8.79
N VAL A 67 -5.53 -1.29 8.22
CA VAL A 67 -4.44 -0.81 7.34
C VAL A 67 -5.02 -0.14 6.09
N ALA A 68 -5.95 -0.80 5.40
CA ALA A 68 -6.56 -0.32 4.17
C ALA A 68 -7.38 0.95 4.39
N ARG A 69 -8.12 1.05 5.50
CA ARG A 69 -8.86 2.26 5.89
C ARG A 69 -7.91 3.41 6.16
N THR A 70 -6.86 3.15 6.92
CA THR A 70 -5.85 4.16 7.24
C THR A 70 -5.16 4.68 5.98
N PHE A 71 -4.76 3.78 5.07
CA PHE A 71 -4.16 4.16 3.79
C PHE A 71 -5.12 4.99 2.95
N THR A 72 -6.40 4.58 2.86
CA THR A 72 -7.42 5.30 2.09
C THR A 72 -7.59 6.72 2.60
N LEU A 73 -7.72 6.89 3.92
CA LEU A 73 -7.89 8.22 4.53
C LEU A 73 -6.60 9.07 4.44
N GLU A 74 -5.42 8.47 4.57
CA GLU A 74 -4.14 9.16 4.31
C GLU A 74 -4.09 9.67 2.87
N LEU A 75 -4.44 8.83 1.90
CA LEU A 75 -4.47 9.18 0.48
C LEU A 75 -5.50 10.30 0.20
N LEU A 76 -6.69 10.23 0.81
CA LEU A 76 -7.70 11.28 0.67
C LEU A 76 -7.24 12.62 1.27
N SER A 77 -6.53 12.60 2.40
CA SER A 77 -5.98 13.80 3.05
C SER A 77 -4.91 14.52 2.21
N ARG A 78 -4.39 13.86 1.17
CA ARG A 78 -3.46 14.43 0.19
C ARG A 78 -4.08 14.65 -1.19
N GLY A 79 -5.40 14.68 -1.28
CA GLY A 79 -6.15 14.95 -2.51
C GLY A 79 -6.78 13.71 -3.15
N GLY A 80 -6.51 12.51 -2.65
CA GLY A 80 -7.04 11.27 -3.20
C GLY A 80 -6.50 11.00 -4.59
N THR A 81 -7.35 10.47 -5.47
CA THR A 81 -7.05 10.28 -6.89
C THR A 81 -7.73 11.31 -7.80
N ARG A 82 -8.12 12.46 -7.24
CA ARG A 82 -8.94 13.47 -7.95
C ARG A 82 -8.22 14.07 -9.14
N ASP A 83 -6.93 14.37 -9.01
CA ASP A 83 -6.15 14.93 -10.11
C ASP A 83 -5.93 13.94 -11.26
N LEU A 84 -6.03 12.63 -10.98
CA LEU A 84 -5.84 11.58 -11.97
C LEU A 84 -7.15 11.21 -12.67
N HIS A 85 -8.24 11.06 -11.90
CA HIS A 85 -9.48 10.45 -12.38
C HIS A 85 -10.71 11.34 -12.14
N GLY A 86 -10.58 12.48 -11.46
CA GLY A 86 -11.70 13.31 -11.02
C GLY A 86 -12.63 12.56 -10.05
N ALA A 87 -12.08 11.67 -9.24
CA ALA A 87 -12.78 10.86 -8.24
C ALA A 87 -11.92 10.75 -6.97
N ASP A 88 -12.55 10.60 -5.81
CA ASP A 88 -11.87 10.55 -4.51
C ASP A 88 -10.86 9.40 -4.45
N ILE A 89 -11.24 8.23 -5.00
CA ILE A 89 -10.43 7.01 -5.01
C ILE A 89 -10.61 6.22 -6.33
N CYS A 90 -9.71 5.29 -6.63
CA CYS A 90 -9.86 4.35 -7.75
C CYS A 90 -9.58 2.89 -7.36
N ASP A 91 -10.00 1.96 -8.20
CA ASP A 91 -9.80 0.50 -8.05
C ASP A 91 -8.46 -0.03 -8.64
N ASN A 92 -7.57 0.87 -9.09
CA ASN A 92 -6.26 0.49 -9.62
C ASN A 92 -5.20 0.43 -8.50
N HIS A 93 -4.63 -0.77 -8.28
CA HIS A 93 -3.60 -1.03 -7.26
C HIS A 93 -2.31 -0.21 -7.41
N VAL A 94 -1.99 0.29 -8.60
CA VAL A 94 -0.82 1.15 -8.83
C VAL A 94 -1.01 2.54 -8.22
N HIS A 95 -2.24 3.05 -8.24
CA HIS A 95 -2.56 4.38 -7.72
C HIS A 95 -3.05 4.34 -6.26
N ALA A 96 -3.74 3.26 -5.89
CA ALA A 96 -4.37 3.07 -4.60
C ALA A 96 -4.11 1.66 -4.05
N GLN A 97 -5.11 0.79 -4.09
CA GLN A 97 -5.08 -0.57 -3.55
C GLN A 97 -5.82 -1.51 -4.50
N ALA A 98 -5.50 -2.80 -4.46
CA ALA A 98 -6.27 -3.80 -5.17
C ALA A 98 -7.72 -3.80 -4.64
N TYR A 99 -8.68 -3.90 -5.55
CA TYR A 99 -10.09 -3.88 -5.24
C TYR A 99 -10.77 -4.98 -6.05
N ASN A 100 -11.43 -5.92 -5.37
CA ASN A 100 -12.14 -7.00 -6.02
C ASN A 100 -13.42 -7.36 -5.23
N PRO A 101 -14.58 -6.79 -5.59
CA PRO A 101 -15.83 -7.03 -4.89
C PRO A 101 -16.36 -8.46 -5.09
N ASP A 102 -15.94 -9.15 -6.16
CA ASP A 102 -16.39 -10.51 -6.46
C ASP A 102 -15.83 -11.55 -5.46
N ASN A 103 -14.74 -11.20 -4.76
CA ASN A 103 -14.11 -12.06 -3.75
C ASN A 103 -14.69 -11.86 -2.33
N ILE A 104 -15.69 -11.00 -2.15
CA ILE A 104 -16.20 -10.68 -0.81
C ILE A 104 -16.92 -11.89 -0.19
N THR A 105 -16.47 -12.29 0.99
CA THR A 105 -17.10 -13.35 1.80
C THR A 105 -17.75 -12.78 3.08
N GLN A 106 -18.61 -13.56 3.73
CA GLN A 106 -19.21 -13.15 5.01
C GLN A 106 -18.15 -12.92 6.10
N THR A 107 -17.08 -13.72 6.12
CA THR A 107 -15.96 -13.56 7.06
C THR A 107 -15.24 -12.23 6.87
N ILE A 108 -15.05 -11.78 5.62
CA ILE A 108 -14.48 -10.47 5.30
C ILE A 108 -15.41 -9.36 5.77
N LYS A 109 -16.71 -9.44 5.44
CA LYS A 109 -17.72 -8.44 5.89
C LYS A 109 -17.72 -8.29 7.41
N ASP A 110 -17.65 -9.41 8.13
CA ASP A 110 -17.61 -9.39 9.59
C ASP A 110 -16.31 -8.82 10.16
N ALA A 111 -15.18 -9.05 9.51
CA ALA A 111 -13.87 -8.50 9.90
C ALA A 111 -13.76 -7.00 9.64
N VAL A 112 -14.33 -6.51 8.54
CA VAL A 112 -14.44 -5.06 8.29
C VAL A 112 -15.38 -4.42 9.30
N ARG A 113 -16.55 -5.04 9.55
CA ARG A 113 -17.53 -4.55 10.52
C ARG A 113 -16.98 -4.47 11.94
N MET A 114 -16.20 -5.46 12.39
CA MET A 114 -15.64 -5.45 13.76
C MET A 114 -14.61 -4.34 13.99
N THR A 115 -13.97 -3.84 12.92
CA THR A 115 -12.93 -2.80 12.95
C THR A 115 -13.43 -1.48 12.35
N ARG A 116 -14.75 -1.31 12.24
CA ARG A 116 -15.36 -0.14 11.60
C ARG A 116 -14.87 1.14 12.27
N GLY A 117 -14.35 2.06 11.46
CA GLY A 117 -13.79 3.32 11.94
C GLY A 117 -12.44 3.23 12.66
N GLU A 118 -11.88 2.04 12.87
CA GLU A 118 -10.55 1.89 13.46
C GLU A 118 -9.46 2.21 12.43
N VAL A 119 -8.51 3.03 12.85
CA VAL A 119 -7.41 3.56 12.04
C VAL A 119 -6.14 3.65 12.88
N MET A 120 -4.99 3.63 12.21
CA MET A 120 -3.70 3.85 12.86
C MET A 120 -3.28 5.31 12.71
N ILE A 121 -2.88 5.93 13.81
CA ILE A 121 -2.45 7.33 13.85
C ILE A 121 -1.08 7.46 14.51
N TYR A 122 -0.28 8.41 14.05
CA TYR A 122 0.99 8.80 14.68
C TYR A 122 1.13 10.32 14.64
N ARG A 123 1.37 10.94 15.80
CA ARG A 123 1.43 12.41 15.95
C ARG A 123 0.23 13.11 15.28
N ASN A 124 -0.97 12.59 15.57
CA ASN A 124 -2.25 13.13 15.10
C ASN A 124 -2.44 13.14 13.57
N ARG A 125 -1.71 12.28 12.84
CA ARG A 125 -1.85 12.05 11.39
C ARG A 125 -2.11 10.57 11.14
N TYR A 126 -2.82 10.24 10.06
CA TYR A 126 -2.87 8.86 9.58
C TYR A 126 -1.46 8.37 9.27
N VAL A 127 -1.16 7.13 9.67
CA VAL A 127 0.10 6.51 9.25
C VAL A 127 0.04 6.12 7.78
N LYS A 128 1.19 6.08 7.11
CA LYS A 128 1.31 5.46 5.80
C LYS A 128 1.15 3.95 5.95
N GLY A 129 -0.07 3.46 5.71
CA GLY A 129 -0.46 2.06 5.84
C GLY A 129 0.07 1.17 4.73
N TRP A 130 1.39 1.16 4.50
CA TRP A 130 2.01 0.29 3.50
C TRP A 130 2.07 -1.16 3.98
N PHE A 131 1.80 -2.08 3.08
CA PHE A 131 1.86 -3.52 3.32
C PHE A 131 2.41 -4.24 2.08
N SER A 132 2.74 -5.52 2.24
CA SER A 132 3.29 -6.37 1.19
C SER A 132 2.87 -7.82 1.42
N ALA A 133 2.75 -8.60 0.35
CA ALA A 133 2.35 -10.00 0.43
C ALA A 133 3.30 -10.87 1.27
N SER A 134 4.60 -10.58 1.26
CA SER A 134 5.62 -11.32 2.02
C SER A 134 6.80 -10.42 2.39
N CYS A 135 7.40 -10.65 3.56
CA CYS A 135 8.53 -9.88 4.10
C CYS A 135 9.90 -10.58 3.92
N GLY A 136 9.94 -11.80 3.40
CA GLY A 136 11.15 -12.64 3.39
C GLY A 136 11.78 -12.86 4.78
N GLY A 137 10.97 -12.95 5.83
CA GLY A 137 11.39 -13.19 7.23
C GLY A 137 11.66 -11.93 8.07
N ARG A 138 11.66 -10.74 7.46
CA ARG A 138 11.80 -9.46 8.21
C ARG A 138 11.20 -8.31 7.43
N THR A 139 10.45 -7.39 8.04
CA THR A 139 10.00 -6.20 7.30
C THR A 139 11.19 -5.31 6.91
N THR A 140 10.97 -4.27 6.13
CA THR A 140 12.03 -3.31 5.75
C THR A 140 11.59 -1.89 6.05
N ASN A 141 12.53 -0.95 6.00
CA ASN A 141 12.21 0.47 6.11
C ASN A 141 11.64 1.00 4.78
N ALA A 142 10.96 2.14 4.80
CA ALA A 142 10.30 2.72 3.64
C ALA A 142 11.30 3.10 2.54
N LYS A 143 12.45 3.69 2.91
CA LYS A 143 13.47 4.07 1.92
C LYS A 143 14.00 2.87 1.13
N THR A 144 14.21 1.73 1.79
CA THR A 144 14.74 0.52 1.16
C THR A 144 13.66 -0.30 0.45
N GLY A 145 12.47 -0.41 1.06
CA GLY A 145 11.39 -1.24 0.52
C GLY A 145 10.60 -0.59 -0.60
N LEU A 146 10.48 0.73 -0.57
CA LEU A 146 9.57 1.49 -1.45
C LEU A 146 10.30 2.59 -2.23
N ALA A 147 11.63 2.69 -2.14
CA ALA A 147 12.42 3.80 -2.66
C ALA A 147 11.88 5.19 -2.23
N TYR A 148 11.27 5.26 -1.03
CA TYR A 148 10.58 6.45 -0.54
C TYR A 148 11.54 7.64 -0.43
N LYS A 149 11.16 8.79 -1.02
CA LYS A 149 12.03 9.97 -1.09
C LYS A 149 11.94 10.89 0.13
N GLY A 150 10.90 10.75 0.94
CA GLY A 150 10.71 11.54 2.15
C GLY A 150 11.55 11.05 3.34
N GLU A 151 11.34 11.68 4.49
CA GLU A 151 11.94 11.21 5.75
C GLU A 151 11.37 9.86 6.17
N GLU A 152 12.23 9.01 6.74
CA GLU A 152 11.83 7.68 7.19
C GLU A 152 10.79 7.80 8.32
N PRO A 153 9.54 7.31 8.15
CA PRO A 153 8.54 7.47 9.18
C PRO A 153 8.93 6.72 10.47
N ALA A 154 8.78 7.37 11.62
CA ALA A 154 9.22 6.80 12.91
C ALA A 154 8.55 5.47 13.27
N TYR A 155 7.34 5.22 12.75
CA TYR A 155 6.57 3.99 12.95
C TYR A 155 6.91 2.88 11.93
N ILE A 156 7.67 3.17 10.87
CA ILE A 156 8.14 2.16 9.90
C ILE A 156 9.52 1.69 10.33
N LYS A 157 9.54 0.62 11.13
CA LYS A 157 10.76 -0.03 11.59
C LYS A 157 10.82 -1.46 11.08
N SER A 158 12.04 -1.89 10.79
CA SER A 158 12.30 -3.24 10.33
C SER A 158 12.25 -4.22 11.52
N VAL A 159 11.30 -5.15 11.47
CA VAL A 159 11.02 -6.12 12.54
C VAL A 159 10.99 -7.55 12.00
N SER A 160 11.35 -8.53 12.84
CA SER A 160 11.26 -9.95 12.49
C SER A 160 9.81 -10.34 12.23
N CYS A 161 9.57 -11.05 11.13
CA CYS A 161 8.25 -11.56 10.79
C CYS A 161 8.27 -13.10 10.76
N LYS A 162 7.29 -13.72 11.41
CA LYS A 162 7.20 -15.19 11.53
C LYS A 162 6.44 -15.83 10.36
N GLU A 163 6.39 -15.17 9.21
CA GLU A 163 5.60 -15.62 8.05
C GLU A 163 6.03 -17.01 7.58
N SER A 164 7.32 -17.36 7.70
CA SER A 164 7.85 -18.65 7.26
C SER A 164 7.20 -19.87 7.93
N ARG A 165 6.50 -19.66 9.05
CA ARG A 165 5.71 -20.69 9.75
C ARG A 165 4.36 -20.99 9.09
N ILE A 166 3.83 -20.06 8.30
CA ILE A 166 2.47 -20.11 7.73
C ILE A 166 2.45 -20.01 6.20
N THR A 167 3.52 -19.45 5.61
CA THR A 167 3.69 -19.32 4.18
C THR A 167 3.86 -20.71 3.54
N PRO A 168 3.08 -21.09 2.52
CA PRO A 168 3.27 -22.36 1.81
C PRO A 168 4.64 -22.46 1.11
N PRO A 169 5.27 -23.65 1.00
CA PRO A 169 6.61 -23.80 0.41
C PRO A 169 6.77 -23.18 -0.98
N GLU A 170 5.75 -23.30 -1.83
CA GLU A 170 5.72 -22.81 -3.21
C GLU A 170 5.79 -21.28 -3.33
N VAL A 171 5.41 -20.54 -2.30
CA VAL A 171 5.54 -19.07 -2.26
C VAL A 171 6.77 -18.61 -1.49
N LYS A 172 7.45 -19.49 -0.72
CA LYS A 172 8.66 -19.12 0.03
C LYS A 172 9.85 -18.84 -0.86
N LYS A 173 9.96 -19.59 -1.97
CA LYS A 173 11.08 -19.50 -2.90
C LYS A 173 10.54 -19.66 -4.31
N TRP A 174 10.84 -18.70 -5.15
CA TRP A 174 10.52 -18.75 -6.57
C TRP A 174 11.76 -18.37 -7.37
N SER A 175 11.82 -18.86 -8.60
CA SER A 175 12.82 -18.49 -9.61
C SER A 175 12.08 -18.17 -10.91
N ALA A 176 12.65 -17.28 -11.70
CA ALA A 176 12.18 -16.97 -13.03
C ALA A 176 13.40 -16.83 -13.94
N ASP A 177 13.29 -17.39 -15.14
CA ASP A 177 14.26 -17.22 -16.21
C ASP A 177 13.77 -16.13 -17.14
N ILE A 178 14.58 -15.10 -17.33
CA ILE A 178 14.27 -13.96 -18.20
C ILE A 178 15.42 -13.88 -19.21
N ASP A 179 15.08 -13.90 -20.50
CA ASP A 179 16.07 -13.83 -21.56
C ASP A 179 16.71 -12.42 -21.64
N SER A 180 17.93 -12.39 -22.17
CA SER A 180 18.71 -11.16 -22.27
C SER A 180 18.03 -10.08 -23.13
N GLU A 181 17.26 -10.46 -24.15
CA GLU A 181 16.58 -9.49 -25.00
C GLU A 181 15.49 -8.76 -24.22
N THR A 182 14.68 -9.49 -23.46
CA THR A 182 13.65 -8.93 -22.57
C THR A 182 14.26 -7.93 -21.58
N VAL A 183 15.40 -8.26 -20.97
CA VAL A 183 16.10 -7.35 -20.04
C VAL A 183 16.60 -6.08 -20.76
N LEU A 184 17.22 -6.23 -21.94
CA LEU A 184 17.71 -5.08 -22.74
C LEU A 184 16.57 -4.16 -23.20
N GLN A 185 15.45 -4.73 -23.62
CA GLN A 185 14.26 -3.97 -24.00
C GLN A 185 13.67 -3.22 -22.79
N ALA A 186 13.62 -3.84 -21.61
CA ALA A 186 13.18 -3.17 -20.39
C ALA A 186 14.09 -2.00 -20.02
N LEU A 187 15.41 -2.19 -20.09
CA LEU A 187 16.41 -1.14 -19.85
C LEU A 187 16.27 0.04 -20.84
N LYS A 188 16.01 -0.26 -22.12
CA LYS A 188 15.73 0.78 -23.13
C LYS A 188 14.47 1.59 -22.77
N LYS A 189 13.39 0.93 -22.36
CA LYS A 189 12.15 1.62 -21.91
C LYS A 189 12.37 2.49 -20.67
N LEU A 190 13.29 2.08 -19.79
CA LEU A 190 13.71 2.86 -18.61
C LEU A 190 14.73 3.98 -18.93
N GLY A 191 15.08 4.19 -20.21
CA GLY A 191 16.06 5.20 -20.61
C GLY A 191 17.51 4.86 -20.25
N LYS A 192 17.82 3.58 -20.00
CA LYS A 192 19.16 3.08 -19.66
C LYS A 192 19.64 2.01 -20.65
N PRO A 193 19.66 2.28 -21.96
CA PRO A 193 19.99 1.25 -22.96
C PRO A 193 21.42 0.71 -22.76
N LEU A 194 21.57 -0.60 -22.96
CA LEU A 194 22.86 -1.28 -23.01
C LEU A 194 23.01 -2.00 -24.35
N PRO A 195 24.23 -2.11 -24.91
CA PRO A 195 24.45 -2.81 -26.17
C PRO A 195 24.32 -4.33 -26.05
N ASN A 196 24.73 -4.89 -24.91
CA ASN A 196 24.60 -6.31 -24.58
C ASN A 196 24.57 -6.52 -23.05
N LEU A 197 24.31 -7.76 -22.62
CA LEU A 197 24.42 -8.19 -21.23
C LEU A 197 25.55 -9.21 -21.11
N SER A 198 26.60 -8.84 -20.37
CA SER A 198 27.71 -9.73 -20.04
C SER A 198 27.58 -10.37 -18.66
N GLY A 199 26.66 -9.86 -17.82
CA GLY A 199 26.41 -10.37 -16.47
C GLY A 199 25.63 -9.38 -15.61
N ALA A 200 25.27 -9.81 -14.41
CA ALA A 200 24.63 -8.97 -13.40
C ALA A 200 25.15 -9.33 -12.01
N GLN A 201 25.22 -8.33 -11.13
CA GLN A 201 25.56 -8.52 -9.72
C GLN A 201 24.71 -7.61 -8.85
N ILE A 202 24.51 -8.01 -7.59
CA ILE A 202 23.79 -7.19 -6.61
C ILE A 202 24.69 -6.03 -6.20
N ALA A 203 24.31 -4.81 -6.57
CA ALA A 203 25.10 -3.61 -6.27
C ALA A 203 25.11 -3.26 -4.76
N LYS A 204 24.00 -3.53 -4.05
CA LYS A 204 23.89 -3.24 -2.61
C LYS A 204 22.96 -4.22 -1.91
N ARG A 205 23.30 -4.55 -0.66
CA ARG A 205 22.42 -5.26 0.27
C ARG A 205 22.10 -4.37 1.48
N VAL A 206 20.88 -4.50 2.00
CA VAL A 206 20.45 -3.94 3.28
C VAL A 206 20.00 -5.12 4.14
N ASP A 207 20.62 -5.28 5.30
CA ASP A 207 20.39 -6.41 6.22
C ASP A 207 20.49 -7.77 5.50
N ASN A 208 21.58 -7.93 4.72
CA ASN A 208 21.90 -9.10 3.88
C ASN A 208 20.91 -9.43 2.73
N ARG A 209 19.95 -8.54 2.44
CA ARG A 209 18.97 -8.71 1.37
C ARG A 209 19.19 -7.71 0.25
N ALA A 210 18.92 -8.09 -1.00
CA ALA A 210 18.98 -7.16 -2.12
C ALA A 210 17.99 -6.00 -1.88
N ALA A 211 18.45 -4.77 -2.14
CA ALA A 211 17.64 -3.57 -1.93
C ALA A 211 17.26 -2.96 -3.28
N VAL A 212 16.03 -2.45 -3.38
CA VAL A 212 15.60 -1.61 -4.49
C VAL A 212 16.07 -0.18 -4.18
N LEU A 213 16.76 0.46 -5.12
CA LEU A 213 17.31 1.81 -4.98
C LEU A 213 16.60 2.79 -5.94
#